data_AF-A0AAD7JCW4-F1
#
_entry.id   AF-A0AAD7JCW4-F1
#
_cell.length_a   1.000
_cell.length_b   1.000
_cell.length_c   1.000
_cell.angle_alpha   90.00
_cell.angle_beta   90.00
_cell.angle_gamma   90.00
#
_symmetry.space_group_name_H-M   'P 1'
#
loop_
_entity.id
_entity.type
_entity.pdbx_description
1 polymer ?
#
loop_
_entity_poly.entity_id
_entity_poly.type
_entity_poly.pdbx_seq_one_letter_code
_entity_poly.pdbx_strand_id
1 'polypeptide(L)'
;IGPSLPCGFCAAPGKPECAVHVKKKGPMMHVETNCPMVSAFQYKPADQGSKSTPCCKVPVVCKLCFPDVPRAGTSQPTQWRYNMPEHLSLAHSEYASPLNPRGTRLPHEVWVSMEVSEAEELALGIPKASIPVV
;
A
#
# COMPACT_ATOMS: atom_id res chain seq x y z
N ILE A 1 3.05 11.65 18.46
CA ILE A 1 2.72 10.59 17.49
C ILE A 1 1.53 11.14 16.69
N GLY A 2 1.77 11.61 15.46
CA GLY A 2 0.77 12.30 14.63
C GLY A 2 -0.20 11.31 13.95
N PRO A 3 -1.26 11.77 13.26
CA PRO A 3 -2.25 10.89 12.65
C PRO A 3 -1.60 9.86 11.72
N SER A 4 -1.72 8.60 12.11
CA SER A 4 -1.25 7.38 11.43
C SER A 4 -1.68 7.33 9.97
N LEU A 5 -0.86 6.75 9.09
CA LEU A 5 -1.05 6.59 7.64
C LEU A 5 -0.83 7.87 6.80
N PRO A 6 0.43 8.31 6.61
CA PRO A 6 0.76 9.49 5.81
C PRO A 6 0.38 9.33 4.32
N CYS A 7 -0.03 10.44 3.70
CA CYS A 7 -0.41 10.50 2.29
C CYS A 7 0.79 10.33 1.34
N GLY A 8 0.66 9.51 0.30
CA GLY A 8 1.71 9.28 -0.69
C GLY A 8 2.00 10.46 -1.63
N PHE A 9 1.13 11.48 -1.65
CA PHE A 9 1.34 12.70 -2.45
C PHE A 9 1.93 13.85 -1.64
N CYS A 10 1.32 14.22 -0.51
CA CYS A 10 1.74 15.37 0.28
C CYS A 10 2.53 15.04 1.55
N ALA A 11 2.71 13.75 1.88
CA ALA A 11 3.31 13.26 3.13
C ALA A 11 2.62 13.77 4.41
N ALA A 12 1.49 14.48 4.30
CA ALA A 12 0.74 14.93 5.45
C ALA A 12 0.11 13.72 6.17
N PRO A 13 -0.06 13.81 7.50
CA PRO A 13 -0.83 12.82 8.26
C PRO A 13 -2.22 12.61 7.67
N GLY A 14 -2.82 11.43 7.85
CA GLY A 14 -4.04 10.97 7.15
C GLY A 14 -5.27 11.88 7.26
N LYS A 15 -5.29 12.99 6.52
CA LYS A 15 -6.43 13.90 6.43
C LYS A 15 -7.51 13.31 5.52
N PRO A 16 -8.80 13.61 5.74
CA PRO A 16 -9.89 13.08 4.91
C PRO A 16 -9.73 13.37 3.41
N GLU A 17 -9.21 14.55 3.04
CA GLU A 17 -8.95 14.91 1.64
C GLU A 17 -7.85 14.06 0.99
N CYS A 18 -6.97 13.45 1.78
CA CYS A 18 -5.90 12.56 1.33
C CYS A 18 -6.36 11.10 1.22
N ALA A 19 -7.64 10.80 1.49
CA ALA A 19 -8.19 9.48 1.26
C ALA A 19 -7.95 9.08 -0.21
N VAL A 20 -7.46 7.86 -0.39
CA VAL A 20 -7.08 7.32 -1.69
C VAL A 20 -7.98 6.14 -2.02
N HIS A 21 -8.52 6.18 -3.23
CA HIS A 21 -9.35 5.12 -3.77
C HIS A 21 -8.74 4.61 -5.07
N VAL A 22 -8.98 3.34 -5.38
CA VAL A 22 -8.60 2.77 -6.66
C VAL A 22 -9.83 2.28 -7.39
N LYS A 23 -9.93 2.68 -8.65
CA LYS A 23 -11.03 2.32 -9.55
C LYS A 23 -10.49 1.53 -10.72
N LYS A 24 -11.07 0.35 -10.95
CA LYS A 24 -10.76 -0.48 -12.11
C LYS A 24 -11.61 -0.05 -13.31
N LYS A 25 -10.97 0.36 -14.40
CA LYS A 25 -11.59 0.71 -15.69
C LYS A 25 -10.99 -0.15 -16.80
N GLY A 26 -11.66 -1.26 -17.13
CA GLY A 26 -11.11 -2.27 -18.04
C GLY A 26 -9.84 -2.91 -17.46
N PRO A 27 -8.72 -2.98 -18.22
CA PRO A 27 -7.45 -3.50 -17.71
C PRO A 27 -6.70 -2.49 -16.81
N MET A 28 -7.14 -1.23 -16.75
CA MET A 28 -6.40 -0.14 -16.13
C MET A 28 -6.90 0.17 -14.72
N MET A 29 -5.97 0.45 -13.82
CA MET A 29 -6.23 0.91 -12.46
C MET A 29 -6.01 2.42 -12.38
N HIS A 30 -7.00 3.14 -11.87
CA HIS A 30 -6.96 4.59 -11.67
C HIS A 30 -6.96 4.92 -10.19
N VAL A 31 -6.11 5.84 -9.78
CA VAL A 31 -6.08 6.37 -8.43
C VAL A 31 -6.95 7.63 -8.38
N GLU A 32 -7.84 7.68 -7.41
CA GLU A 32 -8.74 8.81 -7.13
C GLU A 32 -8.44 9.35 -5.73
N THR A 33 -8.19 10.65 -5.61
CA THR A 33 -7.96 11.35 -4.34
C THR A 33 -8.29 12.83 -4.48
N ASN A 34 -8.63 13.48 -3.38
CA ASN A 34 -8.84 14.93 -3.30
C ASN A 34 -7.60 15.65 -2.73
N CYS A 35 -6.45 14.97 -2.65
CA CYS A 35 -5.24 15.56 -2.10
C CYS A 35 -4.84 16.81 -2.90
N PRO A 36 -4.61 17.98 -2.27
CA PRO A 36 -4.23 19.20 -2.97
C PRO A 36 -2.90 19.11 -3.74
N MET A 37 -2.04 18.17 -3.34
CA MET A 37 -0.73 17.92 -3.97
C MET A 37 -0.76 16.72 -4.92
N VAL A 38 -1.95 16.25 -5.32
CA VAL A 38 -2.05 15.17 -6.30
C VAL A 38 -1.39 15.59 -7.61
N SER A 39 -0.57 14.70 -8.15
CA SER A 39 0.08 14.86 -9.45
C SER A 39 -0.33 13.72 -10.37
N ALA A 40 0.06 13.81 -11.66
CA ALA A 40 -0.20 12.75 -12.61
C ALA A 40 0.41 11.42 -12.11
N PHE A 41 -0.45 10.42 -11.90
CA PHE A 41 -0.07 9.13 -11.34
C PHE A 41 -0.51 8.01 -12.27
N GLN A 42 0.41 7.14 -12.65
CA GLN A 42 0.13 5.93 -13.41
C GLN A 42 0.40 4.72 -12.52
N TYR A 43 -0.65 3.94 -12.26
CA TYR A 43 -0.59 2.83 -11.31
C TYR A 43 0.45 1.79 -11.68
N LYS A 44 0.40 1.25 -12.91
CA LYS A 44 1.28 0.16 -13.33
C LYS A 44 2.79 0.51 -13.28
N PRO A 45 3.24 1.66 -13.80
CA PRO A 45 4.63 2.09 -13.63
C PRO A 45 5.02 2.31 -12.16
N ALA A 46 4.13 2.89 -11.36
CA ALA A 46 4.39 3.09 -9.93
C ALA A 46 4.46 1.76 -9.15
N ASP A 47 3.75 0.72 -9.61
CA ASP A 47 3.76 -0.61 -9.02
C ASP A 47 5.02 -1.42 -9.37
N GLN A 48 5.54 -1.22 -10.59
CA GLN A 48 6.73 -1.89 -11.08
C GLN A 48 8.03 -1.24 -10.60
N GLY A 49 7.99 0.05 -10.28
CA GLY A 49 9.17 0.85 -9.98
C GLY A 49 10.09 1.01 -11.19
N SER A 50 11.19 1.71 -10.99
CA SER A 50 12.25 1.87 -11.99
C SER A 50 13.60 2.09 -11.33
N LYS A 51 14.70 2.08 -12.10
CA LYS A 51 16.03 2.38 -11.54
C LYS A 51 16.11 3.79 -10.93
N SER A 52 15.40 4.77 -11.49
CA SER A 52 15.37 6.15 -10.97
C SER A 52 14.30 6.36 -9.90
N THR A 53 13.28 5.50 -9.86
CA THR A 53 12.19 5.53 -8.87
C THR A 53 11.94 4.12 -8.33
N PRO A 54 12.85 3.59 -7.50
CA PRO A 54 12.81 2.19 -7.08
C PRO A 54 11.66 1.87 -6.13
N CYS A 55 11.14 2.86 -5.40
CA CYS A 55 10.02 2.65 -4.49
C CYS A 55 8.72 2.37 -5.24
N CYS A 56 8.10 1.23 -4.99
CA CYS A 56 6.82 0.85 -5.57
C CYS A 56 5.67 1.38 -4.69
N LYS A 57 5.48 2.70 -4.68
CA LYS A 57 4.49 3.38 -3.82
C LYS A 57 3.12 3.42 -4.50
N VAL A 58 2.35 2.34 -4.38
CA VAL A 58 0.97 2.29 -4.87
C VAL A 58 -0.04 2.14 -3.74
N PRO A 59 -1.26 2.68 -3.90
CA PRO A 59 -2.37 2.32 -3.04
C PRO A 59 -2.85 0.89 -3.34
N VAL A 60 -3.07 0.10 -2.30
CA VAL A 60 -3.53 -1.29 -2.35
C VAL A 60 -4.85 -1.44 -1.58
N VAL A 61 -5.72 -2.32 -2.08
CA VAL A 61 -6.98 -2.66 -1.41
C VAL A 61 -6.68 -3.70 -0.34
N CYS A 62 -7.00 -3.41 0.91
CA CYS A 62 -6.92 -4.40 1.98
C CYS A 62 -8.02 -5.46 1.81
N LYS A 63 -7.64 -6.71 1.53
CA LYS A 63 -8.57 -7.84 1.36
C LYS A 63 -9.25 -8.31 2.64
N LEU A 64 -8.76 -7.85 3.81
CA LEU A 64 -9.45 -8.08 5.09
C LEU A 64 -10.63 -7.10 5.26
N CYS A 65 -10.47 -5.83 4.86
CA CYS A 65 -11.54 -4.84 4.85
C CYS A 65 -12.56 -5.09 3.73
N PHE A 66 -12.07 -5.47 2.55
CA PHE A 66 -12.87 -5.64 1.34
C PHE A 66 -12.56 -7.00 0.71
N PRO A 67 -13.12 -8.10 1.25
CA PRO A 67 -12.85 -9.45 0.76
C PRO A 67 -13.40 -9.68 -0.65
N ASP A 68 -14.48 -9.00 -1.02
CA ASP A 68 -15.12 -9.18 -2.31
C ASP A 68 -14.31 -8.60 -3.47
N VAL A 69 -14.47 -9.22 -4.64
CA VAL A 69 -13.94 -8.69 -5.90
C VAL A 69 -14.73 -7.42 -6.25
N PRO A 70 -14.07 -6.27 -6.46
CA PRO A 70 -14.76 -5.05 -6.88
C PRO A 70 -15.55 -5.26 -8.16
N ARG A 71 -16.77 -4.72 -8.20
CA ARG A 71 -17.52 -4.61 -9.44
C ARG A 71 -16.78 -3.66 -10.39
N ALA A 72 -16.83 -3.96 -11.68
CA ALA A 72 -16.20 -3.08 -12.67
C ALA A 72 -16.75 -1.65 -12.54
N GLY A 73 -15.86 -0.66 -12.49
CA GLY A 73 -16.24 0.75 -12.36
C GLY A 73 -16.55 1.23 -10.94
N THR A 74 -16.45 0.40 -9.90
CA THR A 74 -16.55 0.88 -8.50
C THR A 74 -15.18 1.28 -7.96
N SER A 75 -15.12 2.43 -7.30
CA SER A 75 -13.94 2.89 -6.56
C SER A 75 -13.90 2.18 -5.21
N GLN A 76 -12.75 1.59 -4.86
CA GLN A 76 -12.53 0.95 -3.56
C GLN A 76 -11.60 1.79 -2.70
N PRO A 77 -11.88 1.93 -1.38
CA PRO A 77 -10.94 2.53 -0.46
C PRO A 77 -9.64 1.73 -0.42
N THR A 78 -8.53 2.43 -0.30
CA THR A 78 -7.19 1.83 -0.33
C THR A 78 -6.28 2.44 0.70
N GLN A 79 -5.19 1.72 0.99
CA GLN A 79 -4.09 2.18 1.82
C GLN A 79 -2.83 2.18 0.97
N TRP A 80 -1.95 3.16 1.15
CA TRP A 80 -0.62 3.09 0.53
C TRP A 80 0.09 1.81 0.99
N ARG A 81 0.79 1.12 0.08
CA ARG A 81 1.49 -0.14 0.39
C ARG A 81 2.35 -0.03 1.65
N TYR A 82 3.14 1.04 1.75
CA TYR A 82 4.00 1.29 2.91
C TYR A 82 3.24 1.59 4.22
N ASN A 83 1.95 1.97 4.12
CA ASN A 83 1.08 2.18 5.28
C ASN A 83 0.39 0.90 5.75
N MET A 84 0.46 -0.19 4.98
CA MET A 84 -0.26 -1.42 5.33
C MET A 84 0.11 -2.01 6.69
N PRO A 85 1.39 -2.04 7.13
CA PRO A 85 1.73 -2.55 8.46
C PRO A 85 1.05 -1.77 9.59
N GLU A 86 0.98 -0.44 9.47
CA GLU A 86 0.30 0.42 10.44
C GLU A 86 -1.23 0.30 10.32
N HIS A 87 -1.77 0.16 9.10
CA HIS A 87 -3.20 -0.10 8.91
C HIS A 87 -3.62 -1.42 9.57
N LEU A 88 -2.82 -2.49 9.41
CA LEU A 88 -3.10 -3.78 10.02
C LEU A 88 -3.06 -3.69 11.55
N SER A 89 -2.09 -2.98 12.15
CA SER A 89 -2.02 -2.87 13.61
C SER A 89 -3.24 -2.13 14.19
N LEU A 90 -3.80 -1.17 13.45
CA LEU A 90 -4.94 -0.37 13.88
C LEU A 90 -6.29 -1.03 13.61
N ALA A 91 -6.47 -1.65 12.44
CA ALA A 91 -7.76 -2.16 11.97
C ALA A 91 -7.92 -3.68 12.04
N HIS A 92 -6.80 -4.41 12.12
CA HIS A 92 -6.72 -5.87 12.03
C HIS A 92 -5.73 -6.44 13.06
N SER A 93 -5.83 -5.93 14.30
CA SER A 93 -4.88 -6.22 15.39
C SER A 93 -4.77 -7.70 15.75
N GLU A 94 -5.71 -8.53 15.35
CA GLU A 94 -5.70 -9.98 15.50
C GLU A 94 -4.65 -10.69 14.62
N TYR A 95 -4.16 -10.03 13.57
CA TYR A 95 -3.16 -10.58 12.65
C TYR A 95 -1.73 -10.18 13.01
N ALA A 96 -0.80 -11.02 12.57
CA ALA A 96 0.62 -10.83 12.73
C ALA A 96 1.08 -9.57 11.97
N SER A 97 1.83 -8.72 12.66
CA SER A 97 2.48 -7.54 12.11
C SER A 97 3.77 -7.26 12.89
N PRO A 98 4.66 -6.36 12.44
CA PRO A 98 5.84 -5.97 13.23
C PRO A 98 5.48 -5.47 14.64
N LEU A 99 4.29 -4.88 14.80
CA LEU A 99 3.77 -4.40 16.08
C LEU A 99 2.98 -5.47 16.86
N ASN A 100 2.57 -6.56 16.22
CA ASN A 100 1.96 -7.72 16.86
C ASN A 100 2.57 -9.04 16.34
N PRO A 101 3.77 -9.43 16.81
CA PRO A 101 4.47 -10.61 16.29
C PRO A 101 3.81 -11.94 16.67
N ARG A 102 2.84 -11.95 17.60
CA ARG A 102 2.13 -13.17 18.05
C ARG A 102 0.72 -13.31 17.43
N GLY A 103 0.35 -12.40 16.53
CA GLY A 103 -0.95 -12.44 15.86
C GLY A 103 -1.10 -13.64 14.93
N THR A 104 -2.32 -13.85 14.45
CA THR A 104 -2.63 -14.89 13.47
C THR A 104 -1.92 -14.60 12.15
N ARG A 105 -1.43 -15.61 11.44
CA ARG A 105 -0.80 -15.42 10.13
C ARG A 105 -1.75 -14.71 9.17
N LEU A 106 -1.22 -13.72 8.43
CA LEU A 106 -1.98 -13.03 7.39
C LEU A 106 -2.39 -14.01 6.28
N PRO A 107 -3.58 -13.87 5.70
CA PRO A 107 -3.94 -14.57 4.48
C PRO A 107 -2.93 -14.26 3.37
N HIS A 108 -2.58 -15.27 2.57
CA HIS A 108 -1.54 -15.17 1.54
C HIS A 108 -1.77 -14.00 0.57
N GLU A 109 -3.01 -13.75 0.15
CA GLU A 109 -3.33 -12.63 -0.75
C GLU A 109 -3.04 -11.25 -0.14
N VAL A 110 -3.26 -11.10 1.18
CA VAL A 110 -2.96 -9.86 1.89
C VAL A 110 -1.45 -9.66 1.97
N TRP A 111 -0.72 -10.74 2.29
CA TRP A 111 0.74 -10.74 2.34
C TRP A 111 1.38 -10.32 1.02
N VAL A 112 0.99 -10.96 -0.09
CA VAL A 112 1.53 -10.65 -1.43
C VAL A 112 1.22 -9.20 -1.83
N SER A 113 0.07 -8.64 -1.42
CA SER A 113 -0.28 -7.26 -1.79
C SER A 113 0.60 -6.20 -1.13
N MET A 114 1.26 -6.55 -0.02
CA MET A 114 2.12 -5.64 0.76
C MET A 114 3.61 -5.92 0.64
N GLU A 115 3.98 -7.00 -0.06
CA GLU A 115 5.36 -7.42 -0.21
C GLU A 115 6.19 -6.33 -0.89
N VAL A 116 7.37 -6.07 -0.32
CA VAL A 116 8.42 -5.27 -0.94
C VAL A 116 9.40 -6.26 -1.54
N SER A 117 9.57 -6.23 -2.87
CA SER A 117 10.43 -7.21 -3.54
C SER A 117 11.90 -7.03 -3.18
N GLU A 118 12.70 -8.11 -3.16
CA GLU A 118 14.16 -8.03 -2.97
C GLU A 118 14.80 -7.06 -3.99
N ALA A 119 14.30 -7.03 -5.22
CA ALA A 119 14.77 -6.10 -6.25
C ALA A 119 14.53 -4.63 -5.87
N GLU A 120 13.38 -4.31 -5.26
CA GLU A 120 13.09 -2.98 -4.73
C GLU A 120 14.00 -2.65 -3.55
N GLU A 121 14.18 -3.56 -2.59
CA GLU A 121 15.05 -3.35 -1.43
C GLU A 121 16.51 -3.11 -1.83
N LEU A 122 17.02 -3.92 -2.76
CA LEU A 122 18.37 -3.74 -3.32
C LEU A 122 18.51 -2.42 -4.07
N ALA A 123 17.50 -2.03 -4.86
CA ALA A 123 17.51 -0.75 -5.58
C ALA A 123 17.41 0.46 -4.63
N LEU A 124 16.87 0.27 -3.43
CA LEU A 124 16.89 1.25 -2.34
C LEU A 124 18.21 1.26 -1.56
N GLY A 125 19.16 0.39 -1.91
CA GLY A 125 20.46 0.29 -1.23
C GLY A 125 20.39 -0.39 0.13
N ILE A 126 19.33 -1.16 0.40
CA ILE A 126 19.24 -1.97 1.62
C ILE A 126 20.29 -3.08 1.51
N PRO A 127 21.22 -3.20 2.48
CA PRO A 127 22.23 -4.26 2.45
C PRO A 127 21.55 -5.63 2.43
N LYS A 128 22.01 -6.54 1.56
CA LYS A 128 21.41 -7.88 1.43
C LYS A 128 21.38 -8.66 2.75
N ALA A 129 22.35 -8.45 3.64
CA ALA A 129 22.38 -9.06 4.96
C ALA A 129 21.25 -8.60 5.89
N SER A 130 20.61 -7.47 5.57
CA SER A 130 19.49 -6.89 6.32
C SER A 130 18.12 -7.21 5.70
N ILE A 131 18.10 -7.83 4.52
CA ILE A 131 16.86 -8.26 3.86
C ILE A 131 16.38 -9.55 4.54
N PRO A 132 15.15 -9.60 5.07
CA PRO A 132 14.61 -10.81 5.68
C PRO A 132 14.57 -11.95 4.66
N VAL A 133 15.11 -13.11 5.03
CA VAL A 133 14.94 -14.33 4.24
C VAL A 133 13.56 -14.87 4.56
N VAL A 134 12.66 -14.85 3.58
CA VAL A 134 11.26 -15.31 3.69
C VAL A 134 11.20 -16.83 3.56
#